data_AF-A0AAU0BFD1-F1
#
_entry.id   AF-A0AAU0BFD1-F1
#
_cell.length_a   1.000
_cell.length_b   1.000
_cell.length_c   1.000
_cell.angle_alpha   90.00
_cell.angle_beta   90.00
_cell.angle_gamma   90.00
#
_symmetry.space_group_name_H-M   'P 1'
#
loop_
_entity.id
_entity.type
_entity.pdbx_description
1 polymer ?
#
loop_
_entity_poly.entity_id
_entity_poly.type
_entity_poly.pdbx_seq_one_letter_code
_entity_poly.pdbx_strand_id
1 'polypeptide(L)'
;MKSLLVATSLFAMLTLTACDRPGGDASRTAPAVSPEPTAAPVSGTGAAELAKGDGAVLGVLAALDENEIALAKQAIAQDMGGATDAFAKQMLHDHEANLEKCKALGATGSARADAMRAKGKASADALSQTLTLPDGKDAYRNGFMRTMVIDHGDTIKIIDSELLPAAESAAVKQHLEESRRVVSAHFERAHAVSSSK
;
A
#
# COMPACT_ATOMS: atom_id res chain seq x y z
N MET A 1 -50.00 -6.99 -40.55
CA MET A 1 -49.13 -7.44 -41.65
C MET A 1 -48.12 -8.42 -41.05
N LYS A 2 -47.93 -9.56 -41.72
CA LYS A 2 -47.26 -10.79 -41.25
C LYS A 2 -45.75 -10.78 -41.52
N SER A 3 -45.05 -11.65 -40.76
CA SER A 3 -43.82 -12.44 -41.03
C SER A 3 -42.90 -12.35 -39.80
N LEU A 4 -42.66 -13.34 -38.93
CA LEU A 4 -42.73 -14.81 -38.89
C LEU A 4 -41.64 -15.56 -39.70
N LEU A 5 -40.70 -16.18 -38.97
CA LEU A 5 -39.88 -17.41 -39.19
C LEU A 5 -38.56 -17.26 -38.38
N VAL A 6 -38.28 -17.91 -37.24
CA VAL A 6 -38.27 -19.33 -36.78
C VAL A 6 -36.93 -20.07 -36.99
N ALA A 7 -36.29 -20.38 -35.85
CA ALA A 7 -35.52 -21.57 -35.43
C ALA A 7 -34.26 -22.00 -36.24
N THR A 8 -33.25 -22.71 -35.71
CA THR A 8 -33.28 -23.79 -34.71
C THR A 8 -31.87 -24.09 -34.17
N SER A 9 -31.81 -24.54 -32.91
CA SER A 9 -30.65 -25.08 -32.20
C SER A 9 -30.21 -26.46 -32.70
N LEU A 10 -28.96 -26.86 -32.43
CA LEU A 10 -28.58 -28.28 -32.36
C LEU A 10 -27.51 -28.54 -31.29
N PHE A 11 -27.92 -29.27 -30.26
CA PHE A 11 -27.12 -29.89 -29.21
C PHE A 11 -26.80 -31.33 -29.67
N ALA A 12 -25.58 -31.81 -29.49
CA ALA A 12 -25.26 -33.23 -29.64
C ALA A 12 -24.19 -33.67 -28.62
N MET A 13 -24.64 -34.36 -27.57
CA MET A 13 -23.83 -35.27 -26.76
C MET A 13 -23.91 -36.67 -27.38
N LEU A 14 -22.79 -37.38 -27.48
CA LEU A 14 -22.77 -38.82 -27.74
C LEU A 14 -21.84 -39.57 -26.78
N THR A 15 -22.31 -40.74 -26.37
CA THR A 15 -21.86 -41.61 -25.28
C THR A 15 -20.91 -42.72 -25.70
N LEU A 16 -20.03 -43.11 -24.76
CA LEU A 16 -19.37 -44.41 -24.46
C LEU A 16 -19.34 -45.53 -25.52
N THR A 17 -18.13 -46.04 -25.77
CA THR A 17 -17.88 -47.45 -26.13
C THR A 17 -16.65 -47.99 -25.38
N ALA A 18 -16.87 -49.05 -24.60
CA ALA A 18 -15.85 -49.86 -23.95
C ALA A 18 -15.39 -50.99 -24.91
N CYS A 19 -14.08 -51.25 -24.94
CA CYS A 19 -13.51 -52.52 -25.43
C CYS A 19 -12.30 -52.87 -24.55
N ASP A 20 -12.46 -53.99 -23.85
CA ASP A 20 -11.45 -54.69 -23.05
C ASP A 20 -10.56 -55.54 -23.98
N ARG A 21 -9.22 -55.48 -23.82
CA ARG A 21 -8.33 -56.55 -24.29
C ARG A 21 -7.02 -56.55 -23.49
N PRO A 22 -6.51 -57.73 -23.05
CA PRO A 22 -5.42 -57.81 -22.09
C PRO A 22 -4.04 -58.06 -22.74
N GLY A 23 -3.00 -57.67 -22.01
CA GLY A 23 -1.65 -58.26 -22.11
C GLY A 23 -0.62 -57.44 -22.88
N GLY A 24 0.28 -56.79 -22.14
CA GLY A 24 1.52 -56.20 -22.65
C GLY A 24 2.44 -55.81 -21.50
N ASP A 25 3.17 -56.78 -20.96
CA ASP A 25 4.28 -56.55 -20.04
C ASP A 25 5.40 -55.80 -20.78
N ALA A 26 5.42 -54.47 -20.68
CA ALA A 26 6.56 -53.67 -21.08
C ALA A 26 6.65 -52.39 -20.24
N SER A 27 7.75 -52.30 -19.47
CA SER A 27 8.30 -51.08 -18.87
C SER A 27 7.43 -50.33 -17.85
N ARG A 28 7.49 -50.78 -16.60
CA ARG A 28 7.48 -49.84 -15.47
C ARG A 28 8.81 -49.09 -15.44
N THR A 29 8.84 -47.87 -15.95
CA THR A 29 9.82 -46.86 -15.53
C THR A 29 9.08 -45.82 -14.69
N ALA A 30 9.48 -45.69 -13.43
CA ALA A 30 8.97 -44.65 -12.55
C ALA A 30 9.31 -43.27 -13.13
N PRO A 31 8.46 -42.24 -12.99
CA PRO A 31 8.81 -40.89 -13.39
C PRO A 31 10.03 -40.40 -12.60
N ALA A 32 11.00 -39.80 -13.30
CA ALA A 32 12.14 -39.14 -12.68
C ALA A 32 11.65 -37.98 -11.79
N VAL A 33 12.15 -37.93 -10.55
CA VAL A 33 11.87 -36.85 -9.59
C VAL A 33 12.43 -35.54 -10.17
N SER A 34 11.59 -34.52 -10.32
CA SER A 34 12.07 -33.19 -10.72
C SER A 34 12.98 -32.61 -9.63
N PRO A 35 14.11 -31.96 -9.98
CA PRO A 35 14.94 -31.30 -8.99
C PRO A 35 14.16 -30.16 -8.32
N GLU A 36 14.38 -30.02 -7.02
CA GLU A 36 13.83 -28.94 -6.19
C GLU A 36 14.27 -27.58 -6.77
N PRO A 37 13.38 -26.58 -6.87
CA PRO A 37 13.74 -25.29 -7.42
C PRO A 37 14.66 -24.56 -6.44
N THR A 38 15.95 -24.50 -6.77
CA THR A 38 16.90 -23.62 -6.09
C THR A 38 16.52 -22.17 -6.39
N ALA A 39 16.13 -21.43 -5.34
CA ALA A 39 15.90 -20.00 -5.44
C ALA A 39 17.18 -19.29 -5.89
N ALA A 40 17.11 -18.54 -6.98
CA ALA A 40 18.19 -17.67 -7.40
C ALA A 40 18.39 -16.55 -6.36
N PRO A 41 19.63 -16.20 -5.98
CA PRO A 41 19.86 -15.05 -5.12
C PRO A 41 19.44 -13.79 -5.89
N VAL A 42 18.41 -13.12 -5.40
CA VAL A 42 18.04 -11.79 -5.90
C VAL A 42 19.08 -10.81 -5.35
N SER A 43 20.14 -10.57 -6.12
CA SER A 43 21.02 -9.43 -5.88
C SER A 43 20.30 -8.18 -6.37
N GLY A 44 19.33 -7.73 -5.58
CA GLY A 44 18.68 -6.43 -5.74
C GLY A 44 19.53 -5.37 -5.04
N THR A 45 20.03 -4.42 -5.82
CA THR A 45 20.75 -3.23 -5.35
C THR A 45 19.88 -2.45 -4.37
N GLY A 46 20.13 -2.66 -3.06
CA GLY A 46 19.85 -1.74 -1.97
C GLY A 46 18.41 -1.64 -1.47
N ALA A 47 17.78 -2.75 -1.06
CA ALA A 47 16.70 -2.61 -0.07
C ALA A 47 17.32 -1.95 1.19
N ALA A 48 16.84 -0.76 1.55
CA ALA A 48 17.31 -0.08 2.75
C ALA A 48 17.16 -1.02 3.94
N GLU A 49 18.22 -1.17 4.75
CA GLU A 49 18.19 -2.06 5.91
C GLU A 49 17.00 -1.72 6.80
N LEU A 50 16.23 -2.72 7.23
CA LEU A 50 15.08 -2.54 8.11
C LEU A 50 15.52 -1.92 9.45
N ALA A 51 14.61 -1.15 10.06
CA ALA A 51 14.85 -0.58 11.38
C ALA A 51 15.00 -1.68 12.43
N LYS A 52 15.93 -1.49 13.37
CA LYS A 52 16.16 -2.37 14.52
C LYS A 52 16.29 -1.54 15.78
N GLY A 53 15.56 -1.95 16.82
CA GLY A 53 15.52 -1.26 18.09
C GLY A 53 14.63 -0.02 18.06
N ASP A 54 14.22 0.40 19.25
CA ASP A 54 13.20 1.43 19.47
C ASP A 54 13.50 2.77 18.77
N GLY A 55 14.73 3.28 18.89
CA GLY A 55 15.10 4.57 18.30
C GLY A 55 14.99 4.58 16.77
N ALA A 56 15.44 3.52 16.10
CA ALA A 56 15.36 3.43 14.64
C ALA A 56 13.92 3.20 14.17
N VAL A 57 13.13 2.41 14.92
CA VAL A 57 11.70 2.17 14.66
C VAL A 57 10.91 3.47 14.73
N LEU A 58 11.08 4.24 15.81
CA LEU A 58 10.49 5.57 15.97
C LEU A 58 11.01 6.54 14.90
N GLY A 59 12.26 6.40 14.48
CA GLY A 59 12.84 7.19 13.39
C GLY A 59 12.16 6.97 12.04
N VAL A 60 11.75 5.74 11.75
CA VAL A 60 10.97 5.43 10.53
C VAL A 60 9.56 6.02 10.61
N LEU A 61 8.87 5.86 11.75
CA LEU A 61 7.55 6.46 11.95
C LEU A 61 7.61 7.99 11.85
N ALA A 62 8.59 8.62 12.49
CA ALA A 62 8.82 10.07 12.40
C ALA A 62 9.05 10.53 10.95
N ALA A 63 9.81 9.77 10.15
CA ALA A 63 10.01 10.09 8.74
C ALA A 63 8.72 9.99 7.90
N LEU A 64 7.83 9.04 8.23
CA LEU A 64 6.51 8.95 7.60
C LEU A 64 5.65 10.16 7.98
N ASP A 65 5.61 10.55 9.26
CA ASP A 65 4.87 11.75 9.71
C ASP A 65 5.39 13.03 9.05
N GLU A 66 6.72 13.21 8.95
CA GLU A 66 7.32 14.37 8.27
C GLU A 66 6.83 14.52 6.82
N ASN A 67 6.68 13.40 6.12
CA ASN A 67 6.16 13.39 4.75
C ASN A 67 4.69 13.78 4.70
N GLU A 68 3.86 13.20 5.56
CA GLU A 68 2.42 13.49 5.60
C GLU A 68 2.13 14.93 6.04
N ILE A 69 2.94 15.49 6.95
CA ILE A 69 2.90 16.91 7.33
C ILE A 69 3.21 17.80 6.13
N ALA A 70 4.23 17.45 5.33
CA ALA A 70 4.58 18.22 4.14
C ALA A 70 3.44 18.19 3.11
N LEU A 71 2.85 17.03 2.86
CA LEU A 71 1.70 16.86 1.97
C LEU A 71 0.46 17.62 2.45
N ALA A 72 0.16 17.55 3.75
CA ALA A 72 -0.95 18.29 4.35
C ALA A 72 -0.76 19.81 4.22
N LYS A 73 0.44 20.33 4.51
CA LYS A 73 0.78 21.75 4.32
C LYS A 73 0.64 22.18 2.86
N GLN A 74 1.12 21.35 1.94
CA GLN A 74 0.98 21.61 0.51
C GLN A 74 -0.48 21.68 0.08
N ALA A 75 -1.31 20.73 0.51
CA ALA A 75 -2.73 20.69 0.18
C ALA A 75 -3.51 21.89 0.76
N ILE A 76 -3.23 22.25 2.02
CA ILE A 76 -3.81 23.46 2.65
C ILE A 76 -3.44 24.72 1.86
N ALA A 77 -2.19 24.82 1.38
CA ALA A 77 -1.76 25.95 0.57
C ALA A 77 -2.46 26.03 -0.80
N GLN A 78 -3.00 24.92 -1.32
CA GLN A 78 -3.76 24.92 -2.56
C GLN A 78 -5.21 25.40 -2.38
N ASP A 79 -5.70 25.54 -1.14
CA ASP A 79 -7.08 25.93 -0.83
C ASP A 79 -8.08 25.06 -1.59
N MET A 80 -8.10 23.76 -1.26
CA MET A 80 -8.96 22.79 -1.94
C MET A 80 -10.42 22.97 -1.50
N GLY A 81 -10.70 23.55 -0.34
CA GLY A 81 -12.05 23.68 0.19
C GLY A 81 -12.73 22.34 0.51
N GLY A 82 -13.91 22.44 1.10
CA GLY A 82 -14.77 21.29 1.39
C GLY A 82 -14.13 20.22 2.28
N ALA A 83 -14.45 18.96 2.00
CA ALA A 83 -13.98 17.83 2.78
C ALA A 83 -12.47 17.58 2.65
N THR A 84 -11.84 17.96 1.53
CA THR A 84 -10.39 17.82 1.31
C THR A 84 -9.59 18.72 2.26
N ASP A 85 -10.00 19.98 2.44
CA ASP A 85 -9.31 20.88 3.38
C ASP A 85 -9.48 20.46 4.84
N ALA A 86 -10.69 20.04 5.21
CA ALA A 86 -10.93 19.49 6.54
C ALA A 86 -10.10 18.22 6.78
N PHE A 87 -9.90 17.42 5.74
CA PHE A 87 -9.02 16.25 5.77
C PHE A 87 -7.56 16.63 6.00
N ALA A 88 -7.02 17.53 5.18
CA ALA A 88 -5.62 17.96 5.28
C ALA A 88 -5.30 18.64 6.64
N LYS A 89 -6.23 19.44 7.18
CA LYS A 89 -6.06 20.07 8.50
C LYS A 89 -6.02 19.05 9.64
N GLN A 90 -6.87 18.03 9.57
CA GLN A 90 -6.87 16.94 10.56
C GLN A 90 -5.55 16.16 10.51
N MET A 91 -5.09 15.80 9.30
CA MET A 91 -3.80 15.14 9.12
C MET A 91 -2.65 15.95 9.70
N LEU A 92 -2.59 17.25 9.39
CA LEU A 92 -1.54 18.11 9.88
C LEU A 92 -1.44 18.07 11.42
N HIS A 93 -2.59 18.24 12.10
CA HIS A 93 -2.65 18.18 13.56
C HIS A 93 -2.18 16.82 14.10
N ASP A 94 -2.73 15.72 13.59
CA ASP A 94 -2.50 14.39 14.12
C ASP A 94 -1.06 13.92 13.88
N HIS A 95 -0.50 14.17 12.70
CA HIS A 95 0.88 13.82 12.38
C HIS A 95 1.90 14.72 13.10
N GLU A 96 1.62 16.01 13.32
CA GLU A 96 2.49 16.85 14.14
C GLU A 96 2.54 16.34 15.59
N ALA A 97 1.40 15.95 16.17
CA ALA A 97 1.36 15.35 17.50
C ALA A 97 2.11 14.01 17.56
N ASN A 98 1.96 13.16 16.53
CA ASN A 98 2.64 11.86 16.45
C ASN A 98 4.16 12.02 16.31
N LEU A 99 4.61 12.94 15.47
CA LEU A 99 6.03 13.26 15.28
C LEU A 99 6.69 13.75 16.57
N GLU A 100 6.03 14.66 17.29
CA GLU A 100 6.54 15.15 18.58
C GLU A 100 6.65 14.01 19.61
N LYS A 101 5.69 13.07 19.61
CA LYS A 101 5.75 11.89 20.47
C LYS A 101 6.89 10.94 20.08
N CYS A 102 7.14 10.73 18.79
CA CYS A 102 8.28 9.93 18.31
C CYS A 102 9.62 10.53 18.79
N LYS A 103 9.80 11.84 18.66
CA LYS A 103 10.99 12.55 19.14
C LYS A 103 11.15 12.42 20.65
N ALA A 104 10.06 12.62 21.41
CA ALA A 104 10.08 12.51 22.86
C ALA A 104 10.41 11.08 23.36
N LEU A 105 10.09 10.05 22.58
CA LEU A 105 10.44 8.66 22.86
C LEU A 105 11.84 8.25 22.37
N GLY A 106 12.59 9.16 21.74
CA GLY A 106 13.98 8.94 21.35
C GLY A 106 14.18 8.47 19.91
N ALA A 107 13.36 8.94 18.96
CA ALA A 107 13.58 8.69 17.54
C ALA A 107 15.00 9.05 17.09
N THR A 108 15.63 8.15 16.34
CA THR A 108 16.97 8.33 15.77
C THR A 108 16.96 8.12 14.25
N GLY A 109 17.87 8.78 13.53
CA GLY A 109 18.05 8.57 12.10
C GLY A 109 18.42 7.11 11.77
N SER A 110 18.06 6.67 10.57
CA SER A 110 18.43 5.36 10.02
C SER A 110 18.33 5.40 8.49
N ALA A 111 19.02 4.49 7.80
CA ALA A 111 18.89 4.37 6.35
C ALA A 111 17.44 4.10 5.90
N ARG A 112 16.67 3.35 6.70
CA ARG A 112 15.24 3.12 6.46
C ARG A 112 14.42 4.40 6.54
N ALA A 113 14.68 5.24 7.55
CA ALA A 113 14.01 6.52 7.73
C ALA A 113 14.34 7.47 6.58
N ASP A 114 15.60 7.53 6.16
CA ASP A 114 16.03 8.37 5.03
C ASP A 114 15.39 7.93 3.71
N ALA A 115 15.25 6.61 3.49
CA ALA A 115 14.51 6.08 2.36
C ALA A 115 13.02 6.49 2.39
N MET A 116 12.40 6.56 3.58
CA MET A 116 11.01 7.04 3.70
C MET A 116 10.91 8.54 3.40
N ARG A 117 11.83 9.36 3.92
CA ARG A 117 11.87 10.80 3.56
C ARG A 117 12.01 11.01 2.05
N ALA A 118 12.88 10.23 1.41
CA ALA A 118 13.07 10.30 -0.04
C ALA A 118 11.79 9.91 -0.81
N LYS A 119 11.10 8.84 -0.40
CA LYS A 119 9.82 8.43 -0.99
C LYS A 119 8.78 9.55 -0.89
N GLY A 120 8.56 10.10 0.31
CA GLY A 120 7.55 11.14 0.50
C GLY A 120 7.88 12.44 -0.22
N LYS A 121 9.17 12.83 -0.27
CA LYS A 121 9.58 13.97 -1.09
C LYS A 121 9.24 13.76 -2.56
N ALA A 122 9.49 12.58 -3.12
CA ALA A 122 9.12 12.27 -4.49
C ALA A 122 7.60 12.32 -4.71
N SER A 123 6.79 11.83 -3.77
CA SER A 123 5.32 11.95 -3.81
C SER A 123 4.85 13.41 -3.82
N ALA A 124 5.42 14.27 -2.97
CA ALA A 124 5.07 15.69 -2.90
C ALA A 124 5.47 16.45 -4.18
N ASP A 125 6.65 16.15 -4.73
CA ASP A 125 7.12 16.72 -5.99
C ASP A 125 6.20 16.30 -7.15
N ALA A 126 5.80 15.02 -7.20
CA ALA A 126 4.88 14.50 -8.22
C ALA A 126 3.47 15.14 -8.11
N LEU A 127 2.94 15.30 -6.90
CA LEU A 127 1.67 16.01 -6.69
C LEU A 127 1.76 17.46 -7.14
N SER A 128 2.87 18.16 -6.88
CA SER A 128 3.07 19.53 -7.35
C SER A 128 2.95 19.66 -8.88
N GLN A 129 3.42 18.66 -9.62
CA GLN A 129 3.32 18.67 -11.10
C GLN A 129 1.88 18.59 -11.60
N THR A 130 0.95 18.01 -10.83
CA THR A 130 -0.47 17.93 -11.25
C THR A 130 -1.13 19.30 -11.38
N LEU A 131 -0.63 20.32 -10.66
CA LEU A 131 -1.11 21.70 -10.77
C LEU A 131 -0.84 22.32 -12.14
N THR A 132 0.10 21.75 -12.92
CA THR A 132 0.42 22.21 -14.28
C THR A 132 -0.50 21.62 -15.36
N LEU A 133 -1.34 20.65 -15.00
CA LEU A 133 -2.28 20.01 -15.91
C LEU A 133 -3.47 20.94 -16.22
N PRO A 134 -4.18 20.75 -17.34
CA PRO A 134 -5.31 21.61 -17.72
C PRO A 134 -6.44 21.67 -16.69
N ASP A 135 -6.63 20.60 -15.92
CA ASP A 135 -7.59 20.48 -14.81
C ASP A 135 -6.98 20.87 -13.45
N GLY A 136 -5.72 21.30 -13.41
CA GLY A 136 -5.04 22.03 -12.33
C GLY A 136 -5.40 21.58 -10.91
N LYS A 137 -6.21 22.39 -10.21
CA LYS A 137 -6.61 22.13 -8.82
C LYS A 137 -7.42 20.84 -8.65
N ASP A 138 -8.22 20.45 -9.64
CA ASP A 138 -9.01 19.22 -9.56
C ASP A 138 -8.13 17.98 -9.78
N ALA A 139 -7.17 18.05 -10.70
CA ALA A 139 -6.13 17.03 -10.82
C ALA A 139 -5.34 16.89 -9.51
N TYR A 140 -4.94 18.01 -8.91
CA TYR A 140 -4.25 18.02 -7.63
C TYR A 140 -5.09 17.40 -6.52
N ARG A 141 -6.35 17.80 -6.36
CA ARG A 141 -7.26 17.24 -5.35
C ARG A 141 -7.39 15.73 -5.49
N ASN A 142 -7.63 15.25 -6.70
CA ASN A 142 -7.79 13.82 -6.98
C ASN A 142 -6.48 13.05 -6.78
N GLY A 143 -5.35 13.65 -7.17
CA GLY A 143 -4.01 13.12 -6.91
C GLY A 143 -3.77 13.00 -5.41
N PHE A 144 -4.00 14.08 -4.67
CA PHE A 144 -3.79 14.14 -3.22
C PHE A 144 -4.59 13.06 -2.51
N MET A 145 -5.91 12.97 -2.72
CA MET A 145 -6.73 11.95 -2.05
C MET A 145 -6.31 10.52 -2.39
N ARG A 146 -5.86 10.27 -3.64
CA ARG A 146 -5.32 8.97 -4.05
C ARG A 146 -4.00 8.66 -3.33
N THR A 147 -3.09 9.63 -3.25
CA THR A 147 -1.84 9.51 -2.50
C THR A 147 -2.12 9.18 -1.04
N MET A 148 -3.09 9.85 -0.40
CA MET A 148 -3.45 9.59 1.00
C MET A 148 -3.95 8.16 1.21
N VAL A 149 -4.76 7.61 0.31
CA VAL A 149 -5.17 6.20 0.37
C VAL A 149 -3.95 5.27 0.27
N ILE A 150 -3.03 5.54 -0.66
CA ILE A 150 -1.85 4.68 -0.88
C ILE A 150 -0.89 4.75 0.30
N ASP A 151 -0.48 5.95 0.70
CA ASP A 151 0.56 6.15 1.71
C ASP A 151 0.10 5.72 3.11
N HIS A 152 -1.18 5.93 3.47
CA HIS A 152 -1.71 5.39 4.73
C HIS A 152 -1.82 3.87 4.69
N GLY A 153 -2.25 3.29 3.56
CA GLY A 153 -2.29 1.84 3.39
C GLY A 153 -0.91 1.18 3.48
N ASP A 154 0.12 1.82 2.91
CA ASP A 154 1.50 1.38 3.03
C ASP A 154 2.05 1.58 4.44
N THR A 155 1.73 2.69 5.11
CA THR A 155 2.15 2.96 6.49
C THR A 155 1.58 1.91 7.46
N ILE A 156 0.32 1.51 7.32
CA ILE A 156 -0.27 0.43 8.13
C ILE A 156 0.53 -0.86 7.95
N LYS A 157 0.88 -1.23 6.72
CA LYS A 157 1.70 -2.42 6.45
C LYS A 157 3.08 -2.30 7.08
N ILE A 158 3.75 -1.14 6.92
CA ILE A 158 5.07 -0.90 7.52
C ILE A 158 4.99 -1.04 9.05
N ILE A 159 3.97 -0.47 9.69
CA ILE A 159 3.77 -0.61 11.14
C ILE A 159 3.61 -2.09 11.52
N ASP A 160 2.76 -2.84 10.82
CA ASP A 160 2.43 -4.22 11.14
C ASP A 160 3.57 -5.21 10.87
N SER A 161 4.25 -5.07 9.73
CA SER A 161 5.24 -6.05 9.27
C SER A 161 6.68 -5.70 9.65
N GLU A 162 6.99 -4.43 9.88
CA GLU A 162 8.35 -3.98 10.19
C GLU A 162 8.45 -3.41 11.60
N LEU A 163 7.65 -2.39 11.94
CA LEU A 163 7.90 -1.57 13.14
C LEU A 163 7.48 -2.27 14.44
N LEU A 164 6.27 -2.84 14.50
CA LEU A 164 5.78 -3.54 15.69
C LEU A 164 6.64 -4.77 16.04
N PRO A 165 7.06 -5.62 15.08
CA PRO A 165 7.98 -6.73 15.37
C PRO A 165 9.37 -6.27 15.81
N ALA A 166 9.86 -5.13 15.33
CA ALA A 166 11.19 -4.62 15.65
C ALA A 166 11.24 -3.76 16.92
N ALA A 167 10.09 -3.33 17.45
CA ALA A 167 10.00 -2.60 18.70
C ALA A 167 10.32 -3.49 19.91
N GLU A 168 11.06 -2.95 20.85
CA GLU A 168 11.55 -3.65 22.04
C GLU A 168 10.71 -3.28 23.26
N SER A 169 10.57 -1.99 23.55
CA SER A 169 9.87 -1.52 24.75
C SER A 169 8.35 -1.47 24.58
N ALA A 170 7.66 -1.66 25.72
CA ALA A 170 6.20 -1.55 25.77
C ALA A 170 5.71 -0.14 25.39
N ALA A 171 6.45 0.91 25.76
CA ALA A 171 6.09 2.29 25.44
C ALA A 171 6.10 2.55 23.92
N VAL A 172 7.09 2.02 23.20
CA VAL A 172 7.16 2.15 21.75
C VAL A 172 6.09 1.32 21.06
N LYS A 173 5.86 0.07 21.50
CA LYS A 173 4.75 -0.75 20.96
C LYS A 173 3.40 -0.08 21.12
N GLN A 174 3.10 0.43 22.32
CA GLN A 174 1.86 1.14 22.58
C GLN A 174 1.72 2.38 21.67
N HIS A 175 2.82 3.12 21.48
CA HIS A 175 2.79 4.27 20.58
C HIS A 175 2.49 3.86 19.13
N LEU A 176 3.15 2.83 18.61
CA LEU A 176 2.92 2.29 17.26
C LEU A 176 1.48 1.81 17.07
N GLU A 177 0.90 1.13 18.06
CA GLU A 177 -0.50 0.66 18.01
C GLU A 177 -1.50 1.83 17.94
N GLU A 178 -1.26 2.91 18.71
CA GLU A 178 -2.09 4.11 18.64
C GLU A 178 -1.92 4.82 17.29
N SER A 179 -0.69 5.00 16.81
CA SER A 179 -0.41 5.57 15.49
C SER A 179 -1.09 4.76 14.38
N ARG A 180 -1.03 3.42 14.44
CA ARG A 180 -1.72 2.53 13.50
C ARG A 180 -3.23 2.79 13.47
N ARG A 181 -3.85 2.99 14.64
CA ARG A 181 -5.29 3.29 14.78
C ARG A 181 -5.65 4.62 14.11
N VAL A 182 -4.86 5.66 14.37
CA VAL A 182 -5.05 6.99 13.76
C VAL A 182 -4.89 6.93 12.23
N VAL A 183 -3.82 6.30 11.74
CA VAL A 183 -3.56 6.12 10.31
C VAL A 183 -4.68 5.31 9.64
N SER A 184 -5.23 4.31 10.31
CA SER A 184 -6.39 3.54 9.80
C SER A 184 -7.64 4.43 9.67
N ALA A 185 -7.92 5.28 10.65
CA ALA A 185 -9.04 6.23 10.58
C ALA A 185 -8.85 7.27 9.46
N HIS A 186 -7.61 7.71 9.22
CA HIS A 186 -7.29 8.58 8.08
C HIS A 186 -7.47 7.87 6.74
N PHE A 187 -7.01 6.62 6.62
CA PHE A 187 -7.20 5.79 5.42
C PHE A 187 -8.68 5.65 5.04
N GLU A 188 -9.53 5.32 6.02
CA GLU A 188 -10.98 5.21 5.82
C GLU A 188 -11.60 6.54 5.38
N ARG A 189 -11.22 7.65 6.03
CA ARG A 189 -11.67 8.99 5.64
C ARG A 189 -11.20 9.38 4.24
N ALA A 190 -9.96 9.05 3.87
CA ALA A 190 -9.43 9.33 2.54
C ALA A 190 -10.27 8.63 1.47
N HIS A 191 -10.64 7.36 1.70
CA HIS A 191 -11.58 6.63 0.85
C HIS A 191 -12.94 7.31 0.76
N ALA A 192 -13.53 7.68 1.90
CA ALA A 192 -14.84 8.33 1.94
C ALA A 192 -14.84 9.65 1.15
N VAL A 193 -13.85 10.51 1.36
CA VAL A 193 -13.70 11.80 0.67
C VAL A 193 -13.42 11.61 -0.82
N SER A 194 -12.62 10.61 -1.21
CA SER A 194 -12.34 10.30 -2.62
C SER A 194 -13.59 9.80 -3.38
N SER A 195 -14.56 9.25 -2.66
CA SER A 195 -15.78 8.66 -3.23
C SER A 195 -16.97 9.63 -3.24
N SER A 196 -16.91 10.70 -2.44
CA SER A 196 -17.91 11.78 -2.46
C SER A 196 -17.61 12.72 -3.63
N LYS A 197 -18.45 12.67 -4.66
CA LYS A 197 -18.45 13.63 -5.77
C LYS A 197 -19.16 14.92 -5.39
#